data_AF-A0A182VC09-F1
#
_entry.id   AF-A0A182VC09-F1
#
_cell.length_a   1.000
_cell.length_b   1.000
_cell.length_c   1.000
_cell.angle_alpha   90.00
_cell.angle_beta   90.00
_cell.angle_gamma   90.00
#
_symmetry.space_group_name_H-M   'P 1'
#
loop_
_entity.id
_entity.type
_entity.pdbx_description
1 polymer ?
#
loop_
_entity_poly.entity_id
_entity_poly.type
_entity_poly.pdbx_seq_one_letter_code
_entity_poly.pdbx_strand_id
1 'polypeptide(L)'
;MAAKGAHITPNIEVKPSLFEVLAADSLNITFYPAIKRVVDFLATAKPAVFGGLVRYYDEFYLVFNGLVQGYYIQQYGGSLAEVFYGLTRQSLCSKTFSRKDRNWSFVVLVLVPYAVRKLEKACARWKEDYENAKHVPAHRKQLFRLLPYLQACYEGAKLIHYVSYLANVTKTHSPSLRVLELGLTYLAEEEESWSFKDILQGKVRVATMISAALLRWLELSAFFLQFIEWWQTEANIGDLSKLPIPDAPDQDSNANKYANVCPICLQKHIIPTAVSVSG
;
A
#
# COMPACT_ATOMS: atom_id res chain seq x y z
N MET A 1 16.68 23.97 -31.11
CA MET A 1 16.58 25.12 -30.19
C MET A 1 15.15 25.33 -29.66
N ALA A 2 14.41 24.26 -29.31
CA ALA A 2 13.02 24.36 -28.84
C ALA A 2 12.73 23.62 -27.52
N ALA A 3 13.73 22.97 -26.90
CA ALA A 3 13.53 22.15 -25.70
C ALA A 3 13.65 22.92 -24.37
N LYS A 4 13.97 24.22 -24.39
CA LYS A 4 14.17 25.04 -23.17
C LYS A 4 13.01 26.00 -22.86
N GLY A 5 11.90 25.93 -23.59
CA GLY A 5 10.75 26.83 -23.42
C GLY A 5 9.75 26.43 -22.34
N ALA A 6 9.83 25.21 -21.78
CA ALA A 6 8.82 24.69 -20.85
C ALA A 6 9.03 25.10 -19.37
N HIS A 7 10.19 25.68 -19.02
CA HIS A 7 10.57 25.95 -17.63
C HIS A 7 10.26 27.38 -17.14
N ILE A 8 9.50 28.18 -17.89
CA ILE A 8 9.19 29.58 -17.51
C ILE A 8 7.68 29.76 -17.32
N THR A 9 7.14 29.09 -16.30
CA THR A 9 6.08 29.69 -15.50
C THR A 9 6.43 29.41 -14.04
N PRO A 10 7.00 30.37 -13.28
CA PRO A 10 7.00 30.27 -11.82
C PRO A 10 5.54 30.43 -11.41
N ASN A 11 4.83 29.32 -11.39
CA ASN A 11 3.40 29.29 -11.26
C ASN A 11 3.13 29.32 -9.75
N ILE A 12 3.04 30.55 -9.24
CA ILE A 12 3.06 30.90 -7.80
C ILE A 12 1.90 30.26 -7.01
N GLU A 13 0.90 29.65 -7.66
CA GLU A 13 -0.15 28.88 -6.98
C GLU A 13 -0.68 27.72 -7.84
N VAL A 14 0.17 26.78 -8.27
CA VAL A 14 -0.34 25.55 -8.95
C VAL A 14 -0.99 24.64 -7.92
N LYS A 15 -2.31 24.58 -7.99
CA LYS A 15 -3.10 23.56 -7.31
C LYS A 15 -2.68 22.18 -7.83
N PRO A 16 -2.34 21.21 -6.96
CA PRO A 16 -1.85 19.90 -7.39
C PRO A 16 -2.94 19.09 -8.08
N SER A 17 -2.53 18.16 -8.95
CA SER A 17 -3.49 17.32 -9.66
C SER A 17 -4.23 16.39 -8.68
N LEU A 18 -5.51 16.07 -8.94
CA LEU A 18 -6.24 15.14 -8.08
C LEU A 18 -5.54 13.76 -8.05
N PHE A 19 -4.91 13.35 -9.16
CA PHE A 19 -4.22 12.08 -9.25
C PHE A 19 -3.00 12.01 -8.33
N GLU A 20 -2.19 13.06 -8.24
CA GLU A 20 -1.07 13.13 -7.28
C GLU A 20 -1.55 13.05 -5.84
N VAL A 21 -2.60 13.82 -5.52
CA VAL A 21 -3.21 13.82 -4.18
C VAL A 21 -3.75 12.43 -3.84
N LEU A 22 -4.44 11.79 -4.78
CA LEU A 22 -4.99 10.45 -4.58
C LEU A 22 -3.90 9.39 -4.46
N ALA A 23 -2.80 9.55 -5.20
CA ALA A 23 -1.64 8.68 -5.10
C ALA A 23 -0.98 8.79 -3.72
N ALA A 24 -0.83 10.02 -3.19
CA ALA A 24 -0.34 10.26 -1.83
C ALA A 24 -1.26 9.63 -0.76
N ASP A 25 -2.58 9.80 -0.88
CA ASP A 25 -3.55 9.17 0.03
C ASP A 25 -3.48 7.64 -0.01
N SER A 26 -3.37 7.06 -1.21
CA SER A 26 -3.31 5.61 -1.42
C SER A 26 -2.04 5.01 -0.83
N LEU A 27 -0.90 5.69 -1.00
CA LEU A 27 0.37 5.31 -0.37
C LEU A 27 0.24 5.33 1.15
N ASN A 28 -0.39 6.36 1.72
CA ASN A 28 -0.52 6.50 3.17
C ASN A 28 -1.32 5.35 3.81
N ILE A 29 -2.41 4.92 3.15
CA ILE A 29 -3.25 3.78 3.62
C ILE A 29 -2.46 2.46 3.58
N THR A 30 -1.53 2.33 2.64
CA THR A 30 -0.75 1.10 2.40
C THR A 30 0.35 0.86 3.45
N PHE A 31 0.84 1.89 4.14
CA PHE A 31 1.91 1.74 5.14
C PHE A 31 1.54 0.80 6.29
N TYR A 32 0.32 0.92 6.81
CA TYR A 32 -0.08 0.09 7.93
C TYR A 32 -0.06 -1.41 7.62
N PRO A 33 -0.71 -1.92 6.56
CA PRO A 33 -0.65 -3.35 6.26
C PRO A 33 0.76 -3.78 5.88
N ALA A 34 1.54 -2.94 5.19
CA ALA A 34 2.92 -3.26 4.82
C ALA A 34 3.81 -3.48 6.05
N ILE A 35 3.82 -2.54 6.99
CA ILE A 35 4.60 -2.65 8.23
C ILE A 35 4.10 -3.83 9.07
N LYS A 36 2.80 -4.10 9.06
CA LYS A 36 2.24 -5.27 9.75
C LYS A 36 2.82 -6.56 9.20
N ARG A 37 2.88 -6.70 7.87
CA ARG A 37 3.45 -7.90 7.23
C ARG A 37 4.92 -8.10 7.57
N VAL A 38 5.70 -7.01 7.65
CA VAL A 38 7.10 -7.07 8.09
C VAL A 38 7.19 -7.53 9.55
N VAL A 39 6.36 -6.98 10.44
CA VAL A 39 6.33 -7.38 11.85
C VAL A 39 5.88 -8.85 12.01
N ASP A 40 4.88 -9.29 11.26
CA ASP A 40 4.41 -10.67 11.26
C ASP A 40 5.51 -11.64 10.77
N PHE A 41 6.27 -11.27 9.73
CA PHE A 41 7.42 -12.04 9.25
C PHE A 41 8.57 -12.09 10.28
N LEU A 42 8.85 -10.99 10.98
CA LEU A 42 9.83 -10.98 12.07
C LEU A 42 9.37 -11.86 13.24
N ALA A 43 8.06 -11.91 13.51
CA ALA A 43 7.49 -12.76 14.54
C ALA A 43 7.57 -14.24 14.20
N THR A 44 7.44 -14.64 12.93
CA THR A 44 7.68 -16.03 12.53
C THR A 44 9.15 -16.42 12.62
N ALA A 45 10.08 -15.50 12.35
CA ALA A 45 11.51 -15.76 12.45
C ALA A 45 12.02 -15.88 13.90
N LYS A 46 11.56 -15.01 14.81
CA LYS A 46 11.97 -15.02 16.24
C LYS A 46 10.79 -14.73 17.17
N PRO A 47 9.95 -15.74 17.49
CA PRO A 47 8.71 -15.54 18.24
C PRO A 47 8.95 -15.05 19.68
N ALA A 48 10.04 -15.47 20.32
CA ALA A 48 10.36 -15.12 21.71
C ALA A 48 10.60 -13.60 21.91
N VAL A 49 11.10 -12.90 20.89
CA VAL A 49 11.42 -11.46 20.97
C VAL A 49 10.27 -10.61 20.42
N PHE A 50 9.69 -11.01 19.28
CA PHE A 50 8.73 -10.19 18.55
C PHE A 50 7.25 -10.48 18.88
N GLY A 51 6.94 -11.50 19.70
CA GLY A 51 5.57 -11.81 20.08
C GLY A 51 4.85 -10.66 20.79
N GLY A 52 5.56 -9.88 21.61
CA GLY A 52 5.02 -8.68 22.24
C GLY A 52 4.68 -7.57 21.23
N LEU A 53 5.49 -7.43 20.18
CA LEU A 53 5.32 -6.41 19.15
C LEU A 53 4.06 -6.66 18.30
N VAL A 54 3.75 -7.92 18.00
CA VAL A 54 2.51 -8.31 17.30
C VAL A 54 1.28 -8.02 18.17
N ARG A 55 1.36 -8.28 19.48
CA ARG A 55 0.25 -8.03 20.42
C ARG A 55 -0.08 -6.54 20.56
N TYR A 56 0.95 -5.70 20.62
CA TYR A 56 0.84 -4.23 20.74
C TYR A 56 1.16 -3.53 19.41
N TYR A 57 0.76 -4.13 18.29
CA TYR A 57 1.09 -3.62 16.96
C TYR A 57 0.52 -2.21 16.72
N ASP A 58 -0.68 -1.93 17.22
CA ASP A 58 -1.30 -0.60 17.03
C ASP A 58 -0.51 0.49 17.77
N GLU A 59 -0.05 0.18 18.98
CA GLU A 59 0.73 1.08 19.82
C GLU A 59 2.12 1.31 19.23
N PHE A 60 2.76 0.24 18.74
CA PHE A 60 4.01 0.35 18.00
C PHE A 60 3.87 1.20 16.74
N TYR A 61 2.85 0.92 15.92
CA TYR A 61 2.60 1.67 14.69
C TYR A 61 2.29 3.14 14.97
N LEU A 62 1.54 3.43 16.05
CA LEU A 62 1.27 4.80 16.48
C LEU A 62 2.56 5.58 16.77
N VAL A 63 3.48 4.98 17.53
CA VAL A 63 4.76 5.60 17.86
C VAL A 63 5.63 5.75 16.61
N PHE A 64 5.76 4.69 15.82
CA PHE A 64 6.55 4.71 14.58
C PHE A 64 6.04 5.76 13.58
N ASN A 65 4.74 5.71 13.26
CA ASN A 65 4.11 6.67 12.34
C ASN A 65 4.16 8.10 12.93
N GLY A 66 4.02 8.27 14.25
CA GLY A 66 4.16 9.55 14.92
C GLY A 66 5.56 10.15 14.77
N LEU A 67 6.62 9.36 14.98
CA LEU A 67 8.00 9.83 14.80
C LEU A 67 8.28 10.23 13.35
N VAL A 68 7.88 9.39 12.41
CA VAL A 68 8.09 9.62 10.98
C VAL A 68 7.30 10.85 10.51
N GLN A 69 5.99 10.91 10.75
CA GLN A 69 5.17 12.06 10.36
C GLN A 69 5.62 13.34 11.06
N GLY A 70 6.00 13.28 12.34
CA GLY A 70 6.52 14.41 13.08
C GLY A 70 7.79 15.00 12.44
N TYR A 71 8.73 14.13 12.06
CA TYR A 71 9.95 14.54 11.36
C TYR A 71 9.65 15.21 10.01
N TYR A 72 8.81 14.58 9.17
CA TYR A 72 8.48 15.12 7.85
C TYR A 72 7.72 16.43 7.91
N ILE A 73 6.74 16.55 8.81
CA ILE A 73 5.97 17.78 8.97
C ILE A 73 6.86 18.91 9.52
N GLN A 74 7.83 18.60 10.39
CA GLN A 74 8.75 19.60 10.93
C GLN A 74 9.76 20.08 9.88
N GLN A 75 10.28 19.18 9.04
CA GLN A 75 11.33 19.49 8.07
C GLN A 75 10.78 20.07 6.76
N TYR A 76 9.67 19.52 6.24
CA TYR A 76 9.15 19.83 4.91
C TYR A 76 7.75 20.48 4.94
N GLY A 77 7.05 20.48 6.07
CA GLY A 77 5.69 21.04 6.16
C GLY A 77 4.60 20.17 5.50
N GLY A 78 4.88 18.90 5.24
CA GLY A 78 3.92 17.92 4.68
C GLY A 78 4.03 16.57 5.38
N SER A 79 3.03 15.72 5.18
CA SER A 79 3.11 14.30 5.57
C SER A 79 4.14 13.56 4.72
N LEU A 80 4.61 12.40 5.19
CA LEU A 80 5.55 11.58 4.43
C LEU A 80 5.07 11.29 3.00
N ALA A 81 3.79 10.91 2.85
CA ALA A 81 3.24 10.56 1.55
C ALA A 81 3.10 11.80 0.65
N GLU A 82 2.69 12.94 1.20
CA GLU A 82 2.64 14.21 0.46
C GLU A 82 4.03 14.60 -0.04
N VAL A 83 5.04 14.56 0.83
CA VAL A 83 6.43 14.90 0.46
C VAL A 83 6.99 13.95 -0.59
N PHE A 84 6.65 12.65 -0.53
CA PHE A 84 7.06 11.68 -1.55
C PHE A 84 6.53 12.01 -2.95
N TYR A 85 5.34 12.63 -3.03
CA TYR A 85 4.74 13.11 -4.28
C TYR A 85 5.03 14.60 -4.55
N GLY A 86 5.97 15.22 -3.84
CA GLY A 86 6.36 16.62 -4.04
C GLY A 86 5.31 17.63 -3.57
N LEU A 87 4.50 17.29 -2.56
CA LEU A 87 3.42 18.12 -2.03
C LEU A 87 3.73 18.60 -0.59
N THR A 88 3.29 19.82 -0.28
CA THR A 88 3.41 20.47 1.04
C THR A 88 2.10 21.11 1.47
N ARG A 89 1.90 21.30 2.78
CA ARG A 89 0.71 21.94 3.32
C ARG A 89 0.95 23.43 3.55
N GLN A 90 0.01 24.25 3.09
CA GLN A 90 -0.03 25.69 3.37
C GLN A 90 -1.38 26.07 3.97
N SER A 91 -1.41 27.06 4.86
CA SER A 91 -2.66 27.59 5.40
C SER A 91 -3.30 28.53 4.38
N LEU A 92 -4.61 28.38 4.18
CA LEU A 92 -5.38 29.23 3.27
C LEU A 92 -5.54 30.65 3.84
N CYS A 93 -5.62 30.77 5.17
CA CYS A 93 -5.81 32.05 5.85
C CYS A 93 -4.50 32.78 6.10
N SER A 94 -3.47 32.05 6.53
CA SER A 94 -2.14 32.60 6.76
C SER A 94 -1.21 31.93 5.76
N LYS A 95 -0.66 32.67 4.79
CA LYS A 95 0.27 32.13 3.78
C LYS A 95 1.50 31.41 4.37
N THR A 96 1.67 31.45 5.70
CA THR A 96 2.70 30.75 6.47
C THR A 96 2.12 29.59 7.26
N PHE A 97 2.81 28.44 7.25
CA PHE A 97 2.43 27.26 8.04
C PHE A 97 2.67 27.48 9.54
N SER A 98 1.60 27.67 10.32
CA SER A 98 1.70 27.99 11.75
C SER A 98 2.00 26.76 12.61
N ARG A 99 2.56 26.97 13.82
CA ARG A 99 2.75 25.90 14.82
C ARG A 99 1.44 25.22 15.21
N LYS A 100 0.33 25.97 15.25
CA LYS A 100 -1.00 25.43 15.57
C LYS A 100 -1.46 24.47 14.47
N ASP A 101 -1.39 24.92 13.23
CA ASP A 101 -1.75 24.15 12.03
C ASP A 101 -0.93 22.87 11.91
N ARG A 102 0.35 22.96 12.28
CA ARG A 102 1.26 21.83 12.37
C ARG A 102 0.80 20.77 13.36
N ASN A 103 0.48 21.20 14.58
CA ASN A 103 0.04 20.28 15.63
C ASN A 103 -1.31 19.64 15.28
N TRP A 104 -2.25 20.41 14.73
CA TRP A 104 -3.53 19.87 14.27
C TRP A 104 -3.39 18.93 13.06
N SER A 105 -2.51 19.26 12.11
CA SER A 105 -2.13 18.34 11.02
C SER A 105 -1.63 17.01 11.55
N PHE A 106 -0.75 17.05 12.55
CA PHE A 106 -0.20 15.86 13.18
C PHE A 106 -1.29 15.03 13.87
N VAL A 107 -2.19 15.68 14.62
CA VAL A 107 -3.33 15.02 15.28
C VAL A 107 -4.21 14.31 14.25
N VAL A 108 -4.55 14.98 13.14
CA VAL A 108 -5.38 14.41 12.08
C VAL A 108 -4.68 13.27 11.34
N LEU A 109 -3.36 13.34 11.14
CA LEU A 109 -2.59 12.31 10.44
C LEU A 109 -2.29 11.07 11.28
N VAL A 110 -2.16 11.23 12.60
CA VAL A 110 -1.63 10.17 13.49
C VAL A 110 -2.68 9.71 14.50
N LEU A 111 -3.24 10.64 15.28
CA LEU A 111 -4.15 10.30 16.38
C LEU A 111 -5.54 9.91 15.89
N VAL A 112 -6.10 10.65 14.91
CA VAL A 112 -7.43 10.37 14.36
C VAL A 112 -7.49 8.96 13.74
N PRO A 113 -6.60 8.56 12.81
CA PRO A 113 -6.66 7.21 12.24
C PRO A 113 -6.41 6.13 13.30
N TYR A 114 -5.57 6.37 14.31
CA TYR A 114 -5.41 5.44 15.43
C TYR A 114 -6.71 5.27 16.22
N ALA A 115 -7.38 6.38 16.56
CA ALA A 115 -8.64 6.36 17.31
C ALA A 115 -9.76 5.66 16.53
N VAL A 116 -9.91 5.96 15.24
CA VAL A 116 -10.89 5.30 14.36
C VAL A 116 -10.66 3.79 14.33
N ARG A 117 -9.41 3.34 14.18
CA ARG A 117 -9.09 1.91 14.16
C ARG A 117 -9.32 1.23 15.50
N LYS A 118 -9.01 1.90 16.61
CA LYS A 118 -9.28 1.37 17.95
C LYS A 118 -10.78 1.22 18.18
N LEU A 119 -11.57 2.19 17.71
CA LEU A 119 -13.02 2.17 17.74
C LEU A 119 -13.58 1.03 16.88
N GLU A 120 -13.10 0.87 15.65
CA GLU A 120 -13.50 -0.24 14.76
C GLU A 120 -13.22 -1.60 15.39
N LYS A 121 -12.03 -1.79 15.98
CA LYS A 121 -11.68 -3.03 16.70
C LYS A 121 -12.57 -3.26 17.93
N ALA A 122 -12.88 -2.21 18.68
CA ALA A 122 -13.79 -2.31 19.82
C ALA A 122 -15.21 -2.68 19.38
N CYS A 123 -15.72 -2.04 18.33
CA CYS A 123 -17.02 -2.34 17.74
C CYS A 123 -17.10 -3.76 17.16
N ALA A 124 -16.04 -4.24 16.51
CA ALA A 124 -15.95 -5.62 16.04
C ALA A 124 -16.04 -6.62 17.20
N ARG A 125 -15.29 -6.39 18.28
CA ARG A 125 -15.36 -7.22 19.50
C ARG A 125 -16.76 -7.21 20.13
N TRP A 126 -17.40 -6.04 20.24
CA TRP A 126 -18.76 -5.97 20.79
C TRP A 126 -19.79 -6.65 19.90
N LYS A 127 -19.59 -6.64 18.58
CA LYS A 127 -20.43 -7.36 17.62
C LYS A 127 -20.27 -8.87 17.81
N GLU A 128 -19.04 -9.37 17.93
CA GLU A 128 -18.74 -10.79 18.23
C GLU A 128 -19.34 -11.23 19.57
N ASP A 129 -19.21 -10.41 20.63
CA ASP A 129 -19.81 -10.73 21.93
C ASP A 129 -21.34 -10.79 21.87
N TYR A 130 -21.97 -9.93 21.06
CA TYR A 130 -23.42 -9.96 20.83
C TYR A 130 -23.85 -11.21 20.05
N GLU A 131 -23.11 -11.60 19.02
CA GLU A 131 -23.37 -12.82 18.24
C GLU A 131 -23.20 -14.09 19.09
N ASN A 132 -22.25 -14.08 20.03
CA ASN A 132 -22.04 -15.15 21.01
C ASN A 132 -23.03 -15.12 22.20
N ALA A 133 -24.14 -14.37 22.09
CA ALA A 133 -25.19 -14.22 23.10
C ALA A 133 -24.70 -13.72 24.48
N LYS A 134 -23.56 -13.01 24.55
CA LYS A 134 -23.13 -12.35 25.79
C LYS A 134 -23.90 -11.04 26.00
N HIS A 135 -24.05 -10.62 27.25
CA HIS A 135 -24.76 -9.39 27.58
C HIS A 135 -23.95 -8.15 27.16
N VAL A 136 -24.43 -7.43 26.13
CA VAL A 136 -23.85 -6.17 25.65
C VAL A 136 -24.80 -5.02 25.99
N PRO A 137 -24.33 -3.92 26.62
CA PRO A 137 -25.18 -2.79 26.99
C PRO A 137 -25.74 -2.06 25.75
N ALA A 138 -26.92 -1.45 25.91
CA ALA A 138 -27.68 -0.83 24.82
C ALA A 138 -26.90 0.26 24.05
N HIS A 139 -26.10 1.08 24.73
CA HIS A 139 -25.31 2.14 24.08
C HIS A 139 -24.24 1.57 23.12
N ARG A 140 -23.57 0.46 23.49
CA ARG A 140 -22.59 -0.21 22.60
C ARG A 140 -23.26 -0.84 21.40
N LYS A 141 -24.48 -1.37 21.61
CA LYS A 141 -25.31 -1.94 20.54
C LYS A 141 -25.69 -0.90 19.49
N GLN A 142 -26.06 0.30 19.92
CA GLN A 142 -26.32 1.41 19.02
C GLN A 142 -25.03 1.86 18.32
N LEU A 143 -23.91 1.93 19.03
CA LEU A 143 -22.63 2.42 18.48
C LEU A 143 -22.10 1.55 17.32
N PHE A 144 -22.02 0.22 17.47
CA PHE A 144 -21.54 -0.63 16.36
C PHE A 144 -22.53 -0.68 15.19
N ARG A 145 -23.81 -0.40 15.43
CA ARG A 145 -24.84 -0.29 14.38
C ARG A 145 -24.73 1.02 13.60
N LEU A 146 -24.40 2.12 14.27
CA LEU A 146 -24.27 3.45 13.66
C LEU A 146 -22.93 3.66 12.96
N LEU A 147 -21.86 3.03 13.44
CA LEU A 147 -20.50 3.16 12.88
C LEU A 147 -20.43 2.98 11.34
N PRO A 148 -21.00 1.92 10.72
CA PRO A 148 -20.93 1.76 9.27
C PRO A 148 -21.65 2.89 8.51
N TYR A 149 -22.75 3.43 9.05
CA TYR A 149 -23.43 4.57 8.45
C TYR A 149 -22.57 5.84 8.55
N LEU A 150 -21.91 6.07 9.68
CA LEU A 150 -20.99 7.20 9.85
C LEU A 150 -19.81 7.12 8.89
N GLN A 151 -19.23 5.93 8.70
CA GLN A 151 -18.17 5.71 7.71
C GLN A 151 -18.68 5.96 6.29
N ALA A 152 -19.87 5.46 5.93
CA ALA A 152 -20.48 5.71 4.63
C ALA A 152 -20.73 7.21 4.37
N CYS A 153 -21.22 7.95 5.38
CA CYS A 153 -21.40 9.40 5.29
C CYS A 153 -20.05 10.13 5.12
N TYR A 154 -19.00 9.69 5.82
CA TYR A 154 -17.67 10.28 5.69
C TYR A 154 -17.07 10.05 4.29
N GLU A 155 -17.17 8.83 3.75
CA GLU A 155 -16.69 8.53 2.39
C GLU A 155 -17.51 9.27 1.32
N GLY A 156 -18.83 9.39 1.52
CA GLY A 156 -19.68 10.24 0.67
C GLY A 156 -19.25 11.71 0.70
N ALA A 157 -18.98 12.25 1.89
CA ALA A 157 -18.46 13.61 2.03
C ALA A 157 -17.09 13.80 1.36
N LYS A 158 -16.21 12.79 1.45
CA LYS A 158 -14.90 12.78 0.78
C LYS A 158 -15.04 12.81 -0.74
N LEU A 159 -15.94 12.00 -1.31
CA LEU A 159 -16.24 12.01 -2.75
C LEU A 159 -16.78 13.36 -3.23
N ILE A 160 -17.69 13.98 -2.47
CA ILE A 160 -18.22 15.31 -2.80
C ILE A 160 -17.08 16.34 -2.85
N HIS A 161 -16.13 16.27 -1.92
CA HIS A 161 -14.95 17.15 -1.95
C HIS A 161 -14.04 16.87 -3.16
N TYR A 162 -13.85 15.61 -3.57
CA TYR A 162 -13.11 15.29 -4.78
C TYR A 162 -13.74 15.86 -6.05
N VAL A 163 -15.06 15.70 -6.21
CA VAL A 163 -15.79 16.30 -7.34
C VAL A 163 -15.70 17.82 -7.30
N SER A 164 -15.87 18.42 -6.12
CA SER A 164 -15.76 19.88 -5.93
C SER A 164 -14.34 20.40 -6.16
N TYR A 165 -13.33 19.58 -5.89
CA TYR A 165 -11.93 19.88 -6.14
C TYR A 165 -11.64 19.84 -7.64
N LEU A 166 -12.13 18.82 -8.37
CA LEU A 166 -12.02 18.74 -9.83
C LEU A 166 -12.75 19.88 -10.53
N ALA A 167 -13.93 20.26 -10.05
CA ALA A 167 -14.71 21.38 -10.57
C ALA A 167 -14.10 22.77 -10.25
N ASN A 168 -12.92 22.82 -9.61
CA ASN A 168 -12.24 24.04 -9.18
C ASN A 168 -13.05 24.98 -8.25
N VAL A 169 -14.11 24.46 -7.63
CA VAL A 169 -14.90 25.20 -6.64
C VAL A 169 -14.14 25.32 -5.32
N THR A 170 -13.41 24.27 -4.95
CA THR A 170 -12.68 24.21 -3.68
C THR A 170 -11.17 24.07 -3.90
N LYS A 171 -10.39 24.69 -3.00
CA LYS A 171 -8.92 24.55 -2.96
C LYS A 171 -8.45 23.30 -2.19
N THR A 172 -9.33 22.67 -1.41
CA THR A 172 -9.04 21.53 -0.54
C THR A 172 -9.67 20.25 -1.06
N HIS A 173 -8.94 19.14 -1.09
CA HIS A 173 -9.43 17.86 -1.60
C HIS A 173 -10.13 17.00 -0.54
N SER A 174 -9.80 17.16 0.74
CA SER A 174 -10.33 16.34 1.83
C SER A 174 -11.12 17.17 2.85
N PRO A 175 -12.18 16.59 3.45
CA PRO A 175 -13.00 17.28 4.44
C PRO A 175 -12.19 17.64 5.70
N SER A 176 -11.21 16.81 6.07
CA SER A 176 -10.32 17.06 7.21
C SER A 176 -9.43 18.28 6.98
N LEU A 177 -8.84 18.45 5.80
CA LEU A 177 -8.02 19.63 5.49
C LEU A 177 -8.87 20.89 5.32
N ARG A 178 -10.12 20.76 4.85
CA ARG A 178 -11.05 21.87 4.81
C ARG A 178 -11.37 22.41 6.21
N VAL A 179 -11.59 21.52 7.18
CA VAL A 179 -11.81 21.90 8.60
C VAL A 179 -10.58 22.58 9.19
N LEU A 180 -9.38 22.18 8.77
CA LEU A 180 -8.13 22.80 9.20
C LEU A 180 -7.74 24.05 8.39
N GLU A 181 -8.53 24.42 7.37
CA GLU A 181 -8.20 25.49 6.41
C GLU A 181 -6.79 25.35 5.81
N LEU A 182 -6.40 24.10 5.53
CA LEU A 182 -5.13 23.74 4.92
C LEU A 182 -5.31 23.32 3.46
N GLY A 183 -4.42 23.80 2.61
CA GLY A 183 -4.33 23.49 1.20
C GLY A 183 -3.03 22.76 0.89
N LEU A 184 -3.00 22.05 -0.24
CA LEU A 184 -1.77 21.46 -0.76
C LEU A 184 -1.19 22.34 -1.85
N THR A 185 0.12 22.46 -1.84
CA THR A 185 0.93 23.16 -2.84
C THR A 185 2.14 22.31 -3.19
N TYR A 186 2.71 22.50 -4.38
CA TYR A 186 3.97 21.84 -4.71
C TYR A 186 5.10 22.29 -3.79
N LEU A 187 5.92 21.33 -3.36
CA LEU A 187 7.20 21.59 -2.74
C LEU A 187 8.07 22.30 -3.78
N ALA A 188 8.64 23.45 -3.43
CA ALA A 188 9.67 24.04 -4.26
C ALA A 188 10.88 23.12 -4.23
N GLU A 189 11.15 22.41 -5.33
CA GLU A 189 12.37 21.63 -5.48
C GLU A 189 13.54 22.61 -5.55
N GLU A 190 14.30 22.73 -4.45
CA GLU A 190 15.69 23.16 -4.55
C GLU A 190 16.43 22.02 -5.25
N GLU A 191 16.66 22.16 -6.57
CA GLU A 191 17.50 21.26 -7.34
C GLU A 191 18.93 21.28 -6.74
N GLU A 192 19.20 20.41 -5.75
CA GLU A 192 20.56 20.11 -5.30
C GLU A 192 21.26 19.29 -6.41
N SER A 193 21.70 19.99 -7.45
CA SER A 193 22.53 19.46 -8.53
C SER A 193 23.93 19.16 -8.00
N TRP A 194 24.13 17.96 -7.48
CA TRP A 194 25.46 17.50 -7.09
C TRP A 194 26.26 17.09 -8.35
N SER A 195 27.46 17.61 -8.51
CA SER A 195 28.40 17.19 -9.56
C SER A 195 29.30 16.06 -9.04
N PHE A 196 29.74 15.15 -9.91
CA PHE A 196 30.75 14.13 -9.55
C PHE A 196 32.05 14.75 -8.97
N LYS A 197 32.33 16.02 -9.28
CA LYS A 197 33.44 16.79 -8.71
C LYS A 197 33.25 17.11 -7.23
N ASP A 198 32.02 17.30 -6.77
CA ASP A 198 31.70 17.61 -5.37
C ASP A 198 31.79 16.36 -4.47
N ILE A 199 31.54 15.17 -5.04
CA ILE A 199 31.78 13.87 -4.41
C ILE A 199 33.28 13.67 -4.15
N LEU A 200 34.12 13.94 -5.16
CA LEU A 200 35.57 13.81 -5.03
C LEU A 200 36.17 14.81 -4.02
N GLN A 201 35.47 15.92 -3.79
CA GLN A 201 35.85 16.96 -2.82
C GLN A 201 35.27 16.73 -1.41
N GLY A 202 34.55 15.62 -1.17
CA GLY A 202 34.07 15.24 0.16
C GLY A 202 32.99 16.16 0.75
N LYS A 203 32.31 16.97 -0.07
CA LYS A 203 31.28 17.93 0.38
C LYS A 203 29.87 17.34 0.48
N VAL A 204 29.70 16.07 0.13
CA VAL A 204 28.37 15.46 -0.05
C VAL A 204 27.97 14.68 1.21
N ARG A 205 26.74 14.89 1.70
CA ARG A 205 26.20 14.16 2.85
C ARG A 205 26.03 12.68 2.51
N VAL A 206 26.34 11.79 3.44
CA VAL A 206 26.21 10.33 3.27
C VAL A 206 24.78 9.93 2.84
N ALA A 207 23.76 10.66 3.29
CA ALA A 207 22.37 10.41 2.92
C ALA A 207 22.09 10.57 1.41
N THR A 208 22.70 11.55 0.73
CA THR A 208 22.54 11.75 -0.71
C THR A 208 23.35 10.74 -1.53
N MET A 209 24.44 10.22 -0.97
CA MET A 209 25.16 9.09 -1.58
C MET A 209 24.35 7.79 -1.52
N ILE A 210 23.71 7.51 -0.38
CA ILE A 210 22.88 6.31 -0.21
C ILE A 210 21.66 6.37 -1.12
N SER A 211 20.98 7.50 -1.23
CA SER A 211 19.82 7.63 -2.12
C SER A 211 20.19 7.46 -3.59
N ALA A 212 21.31 8.05 -4.03
CA ALA A 212 21.80 7.89 -5.40
C ALA A 212 22.20 6.43 -5.70
N ALA A 213 22.89 5.77 -4.76
CA ALA A 213 23.23 4.36 -4.90
C ALA A 213 21.98 3.47 -4.99
N LEU A 214 20.96 3.77 -4.18
CA LEU A 214 19.72 2.99 -4.14
C LEU A 214 18.89 3.15 -5.42
N LEU A 215 18.80 4.37 -5.97
CA LEU A 215 18.13 4.62 -7.26
C LEU A 215 18.85 3.90 -8.41
N ARG A 216 20.18 3.97 -8.46
CA ARG A 216 20.98 3.22 -9.44
C ARG A 216 20.84 1.71 -9.29
N TRP A 217 20.69 1.23 -8.06
CA TRP A 217 20.43 -0.18 -7.82
C TRP A 217 19.04 -0.61 -8.28
N LEU A 218 18.05 0.27 -8.14
CA LEU A 218 16.69 0.01 -8.59
C LEU A 218 16.61 0.01 -10.13
N GLU A 219 17.31 0.92 -10.80
CA GLU A 219 17.49 0.91 -12.25
C GLU A 219 18.17 -0.39 -12.73
N LEU A 220 19.27 -0.79 -12.07
CA LEU A 220 19.95 -2.06 -12.36
C LEU A 220 19.03 -3.26 -12.13
N SER A 221 18.24 -3.25 -11.05
CA SER A 221 17.28 -4.31 -10.74
C SER A 221 16.17 -4.42 -11.77
N ALA A 222 15.69 -3.30 -12.32
CA ALA A 222 14.68 -3.30 -13.38
C ALA A 222 15.22 -3.95 -14.66
N PHE A 223 16.47 -3.67 -15.03
CA PHE A 223 17.15 -4.35 -16.13
C PHE A 223 17.28 -5.86 -15.89
N PHE A 224 17.66 -6.29 -14.69
CA PHE A 224 17.77 -7.71 -14.35
C PHE A 224 16.42 -8.43 -14.36
N LEU A 225 15.33 -7.78 -13.95
CA LEU A 225 13.99 -8.37 -14.03
C LEU A 225 13.56 -8.58 -15.48
N GLN A 226 13.76 -7.58 -16.36
CA GLN A 226 13.52 -7.74 -17.80
C GLN A 226 14.38 -8.83 -18.41
N PHE A 227 15.65 -8.94 -17.98
CA PHE A 227 16.55 -10.02 -18.41
C PHE A 227 16.05 -11.39 -17.97
N ILE A 228 15.61 -11.54 -16.71
CA ILE A 228 15.06 -12.81 -16.20
C ILE A 228 13.76 -13.16 -16.91
N GLU A 229 12.88 -12.19 -17.15
CA GLU A 229 11.63 -12.40 -17.87
C GLU A 229 11.89 -12.86 -19.30
N TRP A 230 12.81 -12.21 -20.01
CA TRP A 230 13.28 -12.67 -21.32
C TRP A 230 13.88 -14.08 -21.24
N TRP A 231 14.80 -14.33 -20.29
CA TRP A 231 15.46 -15.63 -20.14
C TRP A 231 14.47 -16.76 -19.85
N GLN A 232 13.47 -16.53 -19.00
CA GLN A 232 12.42 -17.50 -18.69
C GLN A 232 11.48 -17.72 -19.87
N THR A 233 11.23 -16.67 -20.67
CA THR A 233 10.44 -16.78 -21.90
C THR A 233 11.20 -17.59 -22.95
N GLU A 234 12.50 -17.31 -23.14
CA GLU A 234 13.38 -18.00 -24.09
C GLU A 234 13.63 -19.47 -23.70
N ALA A 235 13.79 -19.75 -22.40
CA ALA A 235 13.91 -21.11 -21.88
C ALA A 235 12.63 -21.96 -22.10
N ASN A 236 11.47 -21.33 -22.29
CA ASN A 236 10.22 -22.01 -22.62
C ASN A 236 10.04 -22.31 -24.12
N ILE A 237 10.81 -21.68 -25.01
CA ILE A 237 10.64 -21.81 -26.48
C ILE A 237 11.42 -23.00 -27.05
N GLY A 238 12.29 -23.63 -26.27
CA GLY A 238 13.10 -24.73 -26.76
C GLY A 238 13.61 -25.60 -25.63
N ASP A 239 12.76 -26.50 -25.15
CA ASP A 239 13.24 -27.68 -24.43
C ASP A 239 13.97 -28.59 -25.44
N LEU A 240 15.19 -28.21 -25.81
CA LEU A 240 16.08 -28.94 -26.72
C LEU A 240 16.43 -30.34 -26.17
N SER A 241 16.05 -30.62 -24.92
CA SER A 241 16.16 -31.90 -24.22
C SER A 241 14.86 -32.73 -24.20
N LYS A 242 13.72 -32.20 -24.67
CA LYS A 242 12.50 -32.99 -24.77
C LYS A 242 12.62 -33.96 -25.93
N LEU A 243 12.88 -35.23 -25.58
CA LEU A 243 12.64 -36.34 -26.49
C LEU A 243 11.18 -36.30 -26.96
N PRO A 244 10.88 -36.69 -28.21
CA PRO A 244 9.51 -36.90 -28.63
C PRO A 244 8.85 -37.88 -27.64
N ILE A 245 7.64 -37.55 -27.20
CA ILE A 245 6.86 -38.43 -26.33
C ILE A 245 6.72 -39.75 -27.10
N PRO A 246 7.20 -40.89 -26.58
CA PRO A 246 7.03 -42.16 -27.27
C PRO A 246 5.54 -42.45 -27.41
N ASP A 247 5.16 -43.07 -28.53
CA ASP A 247 3.78 -43.50 -28.73
C ASP A 247 3.34 -44.40 -27.57
N ALA A 248 2.07 -44.29 -27.19
CA ALA A 248 1.51 -45.09 -26.11
C ALA A 248 1.73 -46.58 -26.41
N PRO A 249 2.12 -47.40 -25.41
CA PRO A 249 2.32 -48.82 -25.60
C PRO A 249 1.01 -49.49 -26.03
N ASP A 250 1.11 -50.48 -26.93
CA ASP A 250 -0.04 -51.29 -27.33
C ASP A 250 -0.67 -51.97 -26.11
N GLN A 251 -2.01 -51.99 -26.05
CA GLN A 251 -2.71 -52.62 -24.93
C GLN A 251 -2.49 -54.13 -24.92
N ASP A 252 -2.04 -54.65 -23.77
CA ASP A 252 -1.90 -56.09 -23.55
C ASP A 252 -3.23 -56.84 -23.76
N SER A 253 -3.17 -58.08 -24.25
CA SER A 253 -4.35 -58.95 -24.44
C SER A 253 -5.19 -59.12 -23.16
N ASN A 254 -4.56 -59.07 -21.99
CA ASN A 254 -5.24 -59.12 -20.69
C ASN A 254 -6.01 -57.83 -20.36
N ALA A 255 -5.53 -56.66 -20.81
CA ALA A 255 -6.21 -55.39 -20.58
C ALA A 255 -7.58 -55.36 -21.28
N ASN A 256 -7.64 -55.89 -22.51
CA ASN A 256 -8.91 -56.09 -23.23
C ASN A 256 -9.83 -57.11 -22.55
N LYS A 257 -9.27 -58.18 -21.97
CA LYS A 257 -10.03 -59.25 -21.31
C LYS A 257 -10.73 -58.79 -20.03
N TYR A 258 -10.10 -57.87 -19.29
CA TYR A 258 -10.62 -57.36 -18.02
C TYR A 258 -11.13 -55.91 -18.11
N ALA A 259 -11.42 -55.44 -19.32
CA ALA A 259 -11.99 -54.12 -19.54
C ALA A 259 -13.32 -53.96 -18.76
N ASN A 260 -13.40 -52.91 -17.93
CA ASN A 260 -14.56 -52.60 -17.08
C ASN A 260 -14.90 -53.62 -15.99
N VAL A 261 -13.94 -54.49 -15.63
CA VAL A 261 -14.07 -55.45 -14.53
C VAL A 261 -13.22 -54.98 -13.36
N CYS A 262 -13.82 -54.94 -12.17
CA CYS A 262 -13.10 -54.59 -10.95
C CYS A 262 -12.08 -55.69 -10.60
N PRO A 263 -10.78 -55.37 -10.41
CA PRO A 263 -9.77 -56.38 -10.09
C PRO A 263 -9.94 -56.97 -8.67
N ILE A 264 -10.73 -56.34 -7.81
CA ILE A 264 -10.92 -56.76 -6.42
C ILE A 264 -12.14 -57.69 -6.27
N CYS A 265 -13.27 -57.32 -6.87
CA CYS A 265 -14.52 -58.08 -6.74
C CYS A 265 -14.93 -58.86 -8.00
N LEU A 266 -14.18 -58.72 -9.10
CA LEU A 266 -14.42 -59.36 -10.40
C LEU A 266 -15.82 -59.10 -11.00
N GLN A 267 -16.52 -58.08 -10.51
CA GLN A 267 -17.80 -57.63 -11.04
C GLN A 267 -17.62 -56.49 -12.04
N LYS A 268 -18.57 -56.38 -12.98
CA LYS A 268 -18.61 -55.28 -13.95
C LYS A 268 -18.90 -53.97 -13.25
N HIS A 269 -18.16 -52.91 -13.56
CA HIS A 269 -18.39 -51.58 -12.98
C HIS A 269 -19.80 -51.06 -13.31
N ILE A 270 -20.56 -50.70 -12.27
CA ILE A 270 -21.93 -50.16 -12.39
C ILE A 270 -21.92 -48.63 -12.40
N ILE A 271 -20.95 -48.01 -11.74
CA ILE A 271 -20.77 -46.55 -11.65
C ILE A 271 -19.32 -46.25 -12.03
N PRO A 272 -19.04 -45.41 -13.05
CA PRO A 272 -17.69 -44.99 -13.37
C PRO A 272 -17.19 -44.04 -12.29
N THR A 273 -16.46 -44.55 -11.30
CA THR A 273 -15.94 -43.76 -10.17
C THR A 273 -14.52 -43.23 -10.35
N ALA A 274 -13.99 -43.23 -11.58
CA ALA A 274 -12.73 -42.57 -11.90
C ALA A 274 -12.90 -41.72 -13.16
N VAL A 275 -12.48 -40.45 -13.07
CA VAL A 275 -12.35 -39.57 -14.23
C VAL A 275 -11.36 -40.24 -15.19
N SER A 276 -11.73 -40.38 -16.45
CA SER A 276 -10.98 -41.06 -17.52
C SER A 276 -9.67 -40.37 -17.93
N VAL A 277 -9.04 -39.60 -17.04
CA VAL A 277 -7.88 -38.73 -17.34
C VAL A 277 -6.63 -39.07 -16.52
N SER A 278 -6.58 -40.25 -15.91
CA SER A 278 -5.32 -40.77 -15.35
C SER A 278 -4.87 -41.99 -16.15
N GLY A 279 -4.05 -41.72 -17.18
CA GLY A 279 -3.26 -42.69 -17.93
C GLY A 279 -3.95 -43.23 -19.17
#